data_AF-A0A972PX39-F1
#
_entry.id   AF-A0A972PX39-F1
#
_cell.length_a   1.000
_cell.length_b   1.000
_cell.length_c   1.000
_cell.angle_alpha   90.00
_cell.angle_beta   90.00
_cell.angle_gamma   90.00
#
_symmetry.space_group_name_H-M   'P 1'
#
loop_
_entity.id
_entity.type
_entity.pdbx_description
1 polymer ?
#
loop_
_entity_poly.entity_id
_entity_poly.type
_entity_poly.pdbx_seq_one_letter_code
_entity_poly.pdbx_strand_id
1 'polypeptide(L)'
;MAKPEYKRYVLDSFALIAYFEGESGGDLVKRLFERATKGGCELFLSVVNLGEVAYIVERERGLPKAQETLARIDELPVSISDIDRRLALAAAHLKARYPIAYADCFAAALAQVKDAALVTGDPEFKNARVDAAIPIVWLSI
;
A
#
# COMPACT_ATOMS: atom_id res chain seq x y z
N MET A 1 11.40 10.11 19.01
CA MET A 1 12.34 9.32 18.19
C MET A 1 11.97 9.52 16.73
N ALA A 2 12.93 9.73 15.84
CA ALA A 2 12.65 9.79 14.40
C ALA A 2 12.13 8.40 13.94
N LYS A 3 11.06 8.37 13.13
CA LYS A 3 10.58 7.12 12.52
C LYS A 3 11.70 6.55 11.62
N PRO A 4 11.93 5.23 11.60
CA PRO A 4 12.93 4.62 10.73
C PRO A 4 12.66 4.98 9.26
N GLU A 5 13.72 5.35 8.56
CA GLU A 5 13.69 5.72 7.14
C GLU A 5 14.11 4.51 6.31
N TYR A 6 13.22 4.04 5.44
CA TYR A 6 13.45 2.88 4.57
C TYR A 6 13.80 3.36 3.16
N LYS A 7 14.53 2.52 2.42
CA LYS A 7 14.82 2.77 1.00
C LYS A 7 13.66 2.35 0.09
N ARG A 8 12.81 1.43 0.55
CA ARG A 8 11.70 0.86 -0.21
C ARG A 8 10.44 0.82 0.63
N TYR A 9 9.33 1.16 0.01
CA TYR A 9 8.02 1.12 0.65
C TYR A 9 7.00 0.44 -0.26
N VAL A 10 6.06 -0.27 0.34
CA VAL A 10 4.84 -0.74 -0.32
C VAL A 10 3.68 0.10 0.20
N LEU A 11 2.90 0.65 -0.72
CA LEU A 11 1.63 1.31 -0.40
C LEU A 11 0.52 0.27 -0.56
N ASP A 12 -0.41 0.24 0.39
CA ASP A 12 -1.68 -0.46 0.22
C ASP A 12 -2.76 0.50 -0.33
N SER A 13 -3.98 -0.02 -0.46
CA SER A 13 -5.14 0.78 -0.90
C SER A 13 -5.47 1.88 0.11
N PHE A 14 -5.38 1.58 1.41
CA PHE A 14 -5.61 2.55 2.50
C PHE A 14 -4.72 3.80 2.33
N ALA A 15 -3.42 3.61 2.13
CA ALA A 15 -2.47 4.70 1.98
C ALA A 15 -2.77 5.59 0.76
N LEU A 16 -3.17 4.99 -0.37
CA LEU A 16 -3.55 5.76 -1.55
C LEU A 16 -4.86 6.51 -1.37
N ILE A 17 -5.87 5.88 -0.75
CA ILE A 17 -7.16 6.53 -0.48
C ILE A 17 -6.96 7.72 0.45
N ALA A 18 -6.25 7.53 1.58
CA ALA A 18 -5.93 8.62 2.50
C ALA A 18 -5.24 9.81 1.82
N TYR A 19 -4.34 9.53 0.86
CA TYR A 19 -3.72 10.57 0.03
C TYR A 19 -4.72 11.29 -0.88
N PHE A 20 -5.54 10.54 -1.63
CA PHE A 20 -6.50 11.14 -2.56
C PHE A 20 -7.63 11.90 -1.86
N GLU A 21 -7.99 11.51 -0.64
CA GLU A 21 -9.00 12.18 0.16
C GLU A 21 -8.46 13.35 0.99
N GLY A 22 -7.15 13.54 1.02
CA GLY A 22 -6.52 14.64 1.76
C GLY A 22 -6.60 14.46 3.28
N GLU A 23 -6.62 13.21 3.74
CA GLU A 23 -6.60 12.89 5.17
C GLU A 23 -5.24 13.23 5.80
N SER A 24 -5.21 13.35 7.13
CA SER A 24 -3.99 13.55 7.93
C SER A 24 -2.90 12.53 7.61
N GLY A 25 -3.28 11.27 7.34
CA GLY A 25 -2.38 10.20 6.91
C GLY A 25 -1.76 10.44 5.54
N GLY A 26 -2.49 11.12 4.64
CA GLY A 26 -2.07 11.44 3.28
C GLY A 26 -0.82 12.32 3.19
N ASP A 27 -0.55 13.16 4.20
CA ASP A 27 0.64 14.01 4.25
C ASP A 27 1.94 13.19 4.28
N LEU A 28 1.94 12.03 4.95
CA LEU A 28 3.10 11.14 4.95
C LEU A 28 3.31 10.51 3.59
N VAL A 29 2.23 10.06 2.95
CA VAL A 29 2.26 9.46 1.61
C VAL A 29 2.73 10.48 0.57
N LYS A 30 2.26 11.73 0.65
CA LYS A 30 2.73 12.85 -0.17
C LYS A 30 4.24 13.07 -0.06
N ARG A 31 4.79 13.09 1.17
CA ARG A 31 6.24 13.21 1.39
C ARG A 31 7.02 12.02 0.81
N LEU A 32 6.45 10.81 0.84
CA LEU A 32 7.05 9.65 0.20
C LEU A 32 7.10 9.81 -1.33
N PHE A 33 6.03 10.31 -1.97
CA PHE A 33 6.05 10.64 -3.40
C PHE A 33 7.13 11.67 -3.73
N GLU A 34 7.21 12.76 -2.97
CA GLU A 34 8.24 13.80 -3.17
C GLU A 34 9.66 13.25 -3.04
N ARG A 35 9.89 12.32 -2.10
CA ARG A 35 11.19 11.63 -1.94
C ARG A 35 11.46 10.69 -3.11
N ALA A 36 10.47 9.91 -3.54
CA ALA A 36 10.61 8.98 -4.66
C ALA A 36 10.96 9.69 -5.97
N THR A 37 10.28 10.80 -6.28
CA THR A 37 10.59 11.64 -7.44
C THR A 37 12.03 12.17 -7.44
N LYS A 38 12.60 12.41 -6.25
CA LYS A 38 14.00 12.85 -6.07
C LYS A 38 15.00 11.69 -5.99
N GLY A 39 14.56 10.44 -6.15
CA GLY A 39 15.41 9.25 -6.03
C GLY A 39 15.79 8.89 -4.58
N GLY A 40 15.09 9.43 -3.58
CA GLY A 40 15.35 9.18 -2.16
C GLY A 40 14.80 7.86 -1.64
N CYS A 41 13.81 7.27 -2.32
CA CYS A 41 13.25 5.95 -2.04
C CYS A 41 12.53 5.36 -3.26
N GLU A 42 12.22 4.06 -3.21
CA GLU A 42 11.38 3.37 -4.19
C GLU A 42 10.00 3.07 -3.58
N LEU A 43 8.94 3.23 -4.37
CA LEU A 43 7.56 2.94 -3.96
C LEU A 43 6.98 1.85 -4.85
N PHE A 44 6.28 0.91 -4.22
CA PHE A 44 5.63 -0.21 -4.90
C PHE A 44 4.16 -0.29 -4.52
N LEU A 45 3.35 -0.80 -5.44
CA LEU A 45 1.93 -1.10 -5.22
C LEU A 45 1.64 -2.45 -5.86
N SER A 46 0.92 -3.34 -5.17
CA SER A 46 0.41 -4.57 -5.80
C SER A 46 -0.75 -4.23 -6.74
N VAL A 47 -0.81 -4.88 -7.90
CA VAL A 47 -1.97 -4.75 -8.81
C VAL A 47 -3.30 -5.14 -8.15
N VAL A 48 -3.28 -5.99 -7.11
CA VAL A 48 -4.48 -6.30 -6.30
C VAL A 48 -4.97 -5.08 -5.55
N ASN A 49 -4.07 -4.35 -4.88
CA ASN A 49 -4.43 -3.15 -4.13
C ASN A 49 -4.76 -1.97 -5.06
N LEU A 50 -4.19 -1.93 -6.28
CA LEU A 50 -4.67 -1.02 -7.33
C LEU A 50 -6.15 -1.30 -7.68
N GLY A 51 -6.50 -2.57 -7.86
CA GLY A 51 -7.88 -2.99 -8.11
C GLY A 51 -8.82 -2.67 -6.95
N GLU A 52 -8.34 -2.78 -5.71
CA GLU A 52 -9.09 -2.40 -4.51
C GLU A 52 -9.39 -0.90 -4.46
N VAL A 53 -8.40 -0.04 -4.79
CA VAL A 53 -8.64 1.41 -4.93
C VAL A 53 -9.68 1.68 -6.02
N ALA A 54 -9.58 1.04 -7.18
CA ALA A 54 -10.54 1.22 -8.27
C ALA A 54 -11.96 0.83 -7.85
N TYR A 55 -12.11 -0.34 -7.22
CA TYR A 55 -13.39 -0.85 -6.72
C TYR A 55 -14.01 0.09 -5.68
N ILE A 56 -13.23 0.54 -4.69
CA ILE A 56 -13.73 1.43 -3.63
C ILE A 56 -14.22 2.74 -4.24
N VAL A 57 -13.40 3.38 -5.07
CA VAL A 57 -13.76 4.66 -5.71
C VAL A 57 -14.95 4.50 -6.65
N GLU A 58 -15.01 3.43 -7.43
CA GLU A 58 -16.15 3.19 -8.33
C GLU A 58 -17.44 2.98 -7.55
N ARG A 59 -17.40 2.18 -6.48
CA ARG A 59 -18.57 1.92 -5.63
C ARG A 59 -19.11 3.20 -4.99
N GLU A 60 -18.23 4.12 -4.61
CA GLU A 60 -18.60 5.33 -3.87
C GLU A 60 -18.88 6.54 -4.75
N ARG A 61 -18.20 6.65 -5.90
CA ARG A 61 -18.17 7.86 -6.73
C ARG A 61 -18.40 7.59 -8.22
N GLY A 62 -18.62 6.33 -8.60
CA GLY A 62 -18.92 5.91 -9.97
C GLY A 62 -17.69 5.71 -10.86
N LEU A 63 -17.90 4.98 -11.96
CA LEU A 63 -16.86 4.57 -12.91
C LEU A 63 -16.01 5.75 -13.46
N PRO A 64 -16.56 6.91 -13.83
CA PRO A 64 -15.75 8.03 -14.32
C PRO A 64 -14.69 8.48 -13.30
N LYS A 65 -15.05 8.48 -12.00
CA LYS A 65 -14.11 8.89 -10.96
C LYS A 65 -13.02 7.85 -10.73
N ALA A 66 -13.36 6.56 -10.81
CA ALA A 66 -12.39 5.48 -10.69
C ALA A 66 -11.34 5.54 -11.83
N GLN A 67 -11.79 5.79 -13.07
CA GLN A 67 -10.89 5.98 -14.21
C GLN A 67 -9.96 7.19 -14.05
N GLU A 68 -10.49 8.32 -13.56
CA GLU A 68 -9.68 9.49 -13.25
C GLU A 68 -8.64 9.19 -12.15
N THR A 69 -9.03 8.47 -11.10
CA THR A 69 -8.11 8.06 -10.03
C THR A 69 -7.01 7.14 -10.56
N LEU A 70 -7.34 6.15 -11.39
CA LEU A 70 -6.35 5.26 -12.01
C LEU A 70 -5.36 6.04 -12.88
N ALA A 71 -5.83 6.94 -13.73
CA ALA A 71 -4.97 7.79 -14.55
C ALA A 71 -4.02 8.65 -13.67
N ARG A 72 -4.50 9.17 -12.54
CA ARG A 72 -3.64 9.89 -11.58
C ARG A 72 -2.61 8.97 -10.92
N ILE A 73 -2.95 7.71 -10.62
CA ILE A 73 -2.00 6.75 -10.05
C ILE A 73 -0.87 6.46 -11.04
N ASP A 74 -1.18 6.34 -12.34
CA ASP A 74 -0.18 6.10 -13.39
C ASP A 74 0.84 7.25 -13.52
N GLU A 75 0.50 8.46 -13.06
CA GLU A 75 1.40 9.62 -13.01
C GLU A 75 2.27 9.68 -11.75
N LEU A 76 2.00 8.85 -10.73
CA LEU A 76 2.75 8.83 -9.48
C LEU A 76 4.08 8.07 -9.64
N PRO A 77 5.11 8.38 -8.83
CA PRO A 77 6.39 7.67 -8.83
C PRO A 77 6.29 6.31 -8.11
N VAL A 78 5.32 5.47 -8.50
CA VAL A 78 5.01 4.17 -7.88
C VAL A 78 5.11 3.07 -8.93
N SER A 79 5.88 2.03 -8.62
CA SER A 79 5.99 0.85 -9.48
C SER A 79 4.88 -0.15 -9.15
N ILE A 80 3.93 -0.31 -10.07
CA ILE A 80 2.88 -1.32 -9.96
C ILE A 80 3.49 -2.69 -10.22
N SER A 81 3.32 -3.61 -9.27
CA SER A 81 3.84 -4.97 -9.31
C SER A 81 2.73 -5.96 -9.62
N ASP A 82 2.88 -6.69 -10.73
CA ASP A 82 2.03 -7.82 -11.08
C ASP A 82 2.17 -8.98 -10.10
N ILE A 83 1.18 -9.87 -10.12
CA ILE A 83 1.20 -11.09 -9.30
C ILE A 83 1.85 -12.22 -10.07
N ASP A 84 2.99 -12.67 -9.58
CA ASP A 84 3.56 -13.96 -9.96
C ASP A 84 3.19 -15.06 -8.95
N ARG A 85 3.59 -16.30 -9.26
CA ARG A 85 3.35 -17.46 -8.39
C ARG A 85 3.97 -17.28 -7.00
N ARG A 86 5.15 -16.65 -6.92
CA ARG A 86 5.87 -16.46 -5.65
C ARG A 86 5.10 -15.51 -4.74
N LEU A 87 4.62 -14.39 -5.28
CA LEU A 87 3.85 -13.39 -4.55
C LEU A 87 2.50 -13.97 -4.09
N ALA A 88 1.80 -14.69 -4.98
CA ALA A 88 0.54 -15.34 -4.64
C ALA A 88 0.67 -16.35 -3.49
N LEU A 89 1.72 -17.19 -3.51
CA LEU A 89 1.95 -18.16 -2.44
C LEU A 89 2.39 -17.49 -1.12
N ALA A 90 3.15 -16.40 -1.18
CA ALA A 90 3.50 -15.61 -0.01
C ALA A 90 2.25 -14.96 0.63
N ALA A 91 1.36 -14.39 -0.17
CA ALA A 91 0.09 -13.84 0.31
C ALA A 91 -0.80 -14.93 0.94
N ALA A 92 -0.90 -16.11 0.32
CA ALA A 92 -1.62 -17.25 0.88
C ALA A 92 -1.04 -17.70 2.24
N HIS A 93 0.28 -17.72 2.38
CA HIS A 93 0.93 -18.04 3.66
C HIS A 93 0.60 -17.00 4.75
N LEU A 94 0.62 -15.71 4.42
CA LEU A 94 0.22 -14.65 5.33
C LEU A 94 -1.25 -14.79 5.73
N LYS A 95 -2.15 -15.07 4.79
CA LYS A 95 -3.57 -15.25 5.07
C LYS A 95 -3.86 -16.43 5.99
N ALA A 96 -3.09 -17.52 5.85
CA ALA A 96 -3.22 -18.68 6.73
C ALA A 96 -2.75 -18.37 8.17
N ARG A 97 -1.83 -17.43 8.34
CA ARG A 97 -1.24 -17.07 9.63
C ARG A 97 -1.94 -15.90 10.33
N TYR A 98 -2.45 -14.95 9.57
CA TYR A 98 -2.99 -13.68 10.06
C TYR A 98 -4.44 -13.49 9.61
N PRO A 99 -5.35 -13.10 10.51
CA PRO A 99 -6.76 -12.87 10.18
C PRO A 99 -6.97 -11.48 9.56
N ILE A 100 -6.29 -11.19 8.45
CA ILE A 100 -6.44 -9.94 7.65
C ILE A 100 -7.10 -10.25 6.31
N ALA A 101 -7.62 -9.25 5.59
CA ALA A 101 -8.20 -9.48 4.26
C ALA A 101 -7.18 -10.08 3.28
N TYR A 102 -7.67 -10.83 2.27
CA TYR A 102 -6.75 -11.48 1.33
C TYR A 102 -6.05 -10.48 0.41
N ALA A 103 -6.70 -9.35 0.08
CA ALA A 103 -6.07 -8.26 -0.67
C ALA A 103 -4.90 -7.64 0.11
N ASP A 104 -5.09 -7.38 1.40
CA ASP A 104 -4.04 -6.88 2.31
C ASP A 104 -2.83 -7.81 2.43
N CYS A 105 -3.07 -9.12 2.33
CA CYS A 105 -1.99 -10.09 2.28
C CYS A 105 -1.06 -9.87 1.07
N PHE A 106 -1.54 -9.34 -0.06
CA PHE A 106 -0.68 -9.04 -1.20
C PHE A 106 0.21 -7.83 -0.96
N ALA A 107 -0.27 -6.78 -0.29
CA ALA A 107 0.56 -5.64 0.12
C ALA A 107 1.67 -6.10 1.07
N ALA A 108 1.32 -6.87 2.10
CA ALA A 108 2.28 -7.42 3.05
C ALA A 108 3.26 -8.41 2.41
N ALA A 109 2.79 -9.29 1.52
CA ALA A 109 3.65 -10.22 0.80
C ALA A 109 4.63 -9.48 -0.13
N LEU A 110 4.17 -8.43 -0.80
CA LEU A 110 5.03 -7.61 -1.65
C LEU A 110 6.11 -6.91 -0.82
N ALA A 111 5.76 -6.45 0.39
CA ALA A 111 6.71 -5.86 1.33
C ALA A 111 7.80 -6.87 1.73
N GLN A 112 7.43 -8.13 2.01
CA GLN A 112 8.39 -9.21 2.26
C GLN A 112 9.30 -9.49 1.05
N VAL A 113 8.72 -9.57 -0.15
CA VAL A 113 9.48 -9.92 -1.36
C VAL A 113 10.47 -8.81 -1.75
N LYS A 114 10.12 -7.55 -1.52
CA LYS A 114 10.93 -6.38 -1.88
C LYS A 114 11.89 -5.91 -0.78
N ASP A 115 11.83 -6.51 0.42
CA ASP A 115 12.51 -6.03 1.62
C ASP A 115 12.16 -4.55 1.87
N ALA A 116 10.86 -4.28 1.96
CA ALA A 116 10.28 -2.95 2.03
C ALA A 116 9.39 -2.79 3.26
N ALA A 117 9.17 -1.55 3.69
CA ALA A 117 8.18 -1.27 4.74
C ALA A 117 6.79 -1.10 4.14
N LEU A 118 5.78 -1.70 4.74
CA LEU A 118 4.38 -1.49 4.38
C LEU A 118 3.88 -0.17 4.98
N VAL A 119 3.28 0.69 4.18
CA VAL A 119 2.64 1.94 4.61
C VAL A 119 1.14 1.70 4.66
N THR A 120 0.55 1.78 5.85
CA THR A 120 -0.89 1.55 6.03
C THR A 120 -1.41 2.26 7.29
N GLY A 121 -2.70 2.56 7.30
CA GLY A 121 -3.44 2.98 8.50
C GLY A 121 -4.42 1.90 9.00
N ASP A 122 -4.52 0.76 8.32
CA ASP A 122 -5.57 -0.22 8.59
C ASP A 122 -5.35 -0.94 9.95
N PRO A 123 -6.33 -0.85 10.88
CA PRO A 123 -6.24 -1.52 12.18
C PRO A 123 -6.17 -3.05 12.10
N GLU A 124 -6.60 -3.70 11.02
CA GLU A 124 -6.51 -5.16 10.86
C GLU A 124 -5.06 -5.66 11.01
N PHE A 125 -4.10 -4.98 10.37
CA PHE A 125 -2.67 -5.30 10.50
C PHE A 125 -2.18 -5.18 11.94
N LYS A 126 -2.66 -4.17 12.67
CA LYS A 126 -2.24 -3.89 14.04
C LYS A 126 -2.82 -4.92 15.01
N ASN A 127 -4.08 -5.28 14.82
CA ASN A 127 -4.79 -6.28 15.61
C ASN A 127 -4.20 -7.68 15.39
N ALA A 128 -3.86 -8.02 14.15
CA ALA A 128 -3.22 -9.27 13.79
C ALA A 128 -1.71 -9.34 14.13
N ARG A 129 -1.10 -8.23 14.60
CA ARG A 129 0.33 -8.14 14.95
C ARG A 129 1.25 -8.50 13.78
N VAL A 130 0.89 -8.04 12.59
CA VAL A 130 1.67 -8.30 11.36
C VAL A 130 3.01 -7.56 11.37
N ASP A 131 3.12 -6.50 12.16
CA ASP A 131 4.35 -5.75 12.43
C ASP A 131 5.47 -6.59 13.07
N ALA A 132 5.15 -7.76 13.63
CA ALA A 132 6.15 -8.74 14.06
C ALA A 132 6.83 -9.49 12.90
N ALA A 133 6.23 -9.49 11.70
CA ALA A 133 6.73 -10.20 10.52
C ALA A 133 7.26 -9.28 9.41
N ILE A 134 6.78 -8.04 9.34
CA ILE A 134 7.25 -7.04 8.37
C ILE A 134 7.35 -5.65 9.01
N PRO A 135 8.26 -4.80 8.53
CA PRO A 135 8.27 -3.40 8.94
C PRO A 135 6.99 -2.69 8.48
N ILE A 136 6.32 -1.98 9.39
CA ILE A 136 5.12 -1.20 9.08
C ILE A 136 5.33 0.28 9.45
N VAL A 137 4.99 1.17 8.54
CA VAL A 137 4.89 2.61 8.74
C VAL A 137 3.43 2.99 8.88
N TRP A 138 3.01 3.18 10.13
CA TRP A 138 1.65 3.56 10.47
C TRP A 138 1.35 5.01 10.06
N LEU A 139 0.26 5.17 9.32
CA LEU A 139 -0.38 6.46 9.06
C LEU A 139 -1.09 6.95 10.33
N SER A 140 -1.00 8.25 10.60
CA SER A 140 -1.79 8.90 11.63
C SER A 140 -3.08 9.34 10.96
N ILE A 141 -4.20 8.75 11.36
CA ILE A 141 -5.53 9.06 10.84
C ILE A 141 -6.26 9.86 11.93
#